data_AF-A0A4Q3LK90-F1
#
_entry.id   AF-A0A4Q3LK90-F1
#
_cell.length_a   1.000
_cell.length_b   1.000
_cell.length_c   1.000
_cell.angle_alpha   90.00
_cell.angle_beta   90.00
_cell.angle_gamma   90.00
#
_symmetry.space_group_name_H-M   'P 1'
#
loop_
_entity.id
_entity.type
_entity.pdbx_description
1 polymer ?
#
loop_
_entity_poly.entity_id
_entity_poly.type
_entity_poly.pdbx_seq_one_letter_code
_entity_poly.pdbx_strand_id
1 'polypeptide(L)' 'MAQRLRSIDRSDPERRHKAVRIYLESELAREFGQGLLNDPSFAQMVDAVQSQMQEDAETAAAMEKVGDLLLSGSPPS' A
#
# COMPACT_ATOMS: atom_id res chain seq x y z
N MET A 1 4.32 3.45 9.24
CA MET A 1 4.70 2.88 7.94
C MET A 1 5.94 1.98 7.97
N ALA A 2 7.16 2.50 8.21
CA ALA A 2 8.42 1.75 8.03
C ALA A 2 8.54 0.41 8.81
N GLN A 3 7.95 0.31 10.01
CA GLN A 3 7.89 -0.96 10.73
C GLN A 3 7.02 -2.01 10.02
N ARG A 4 5.87 -1.61 9.46
CA ARG A 4 4.94 -2.49 8.74
C ARG A 4 5.53 -2.96 7.41
N LEU A 5 6.30 -2.12 6.71
CA LEU A 5 7.02 -2.54 5.50
C LEU A 5 8.09 -3.60 5.80
N ARG A 6 8.81 -3.45 6.93
CA ARG A 6 9.82 -4.43 7.37
C ARG A 6 9.24 -5.76 7.81
N SER A 7 7.96 -5.81 8.19
CA SER A 7 7.29 -7.05 8.58
C SER A 7 6.75 -7.88 7.42
N ILE A 8 6.79 -7.37 6.18
CA ILE A 8 6.41 -8.18 5.01
C ILE A 8 7.53 -9.20 4.75
N ASP A 9 7.16 -10.48 4.61
CA ASP A 9 8.09 -11.56 4.29
C ASP A 9 8.82 -11.25 2.98
N ARG A 10 10.14 -11.52 2.95
CA ARG A 10 10.98 -11.24 1.78
C ARG A 10 10.68 -12.13 0.59
N SER A 11 10.15 -13.32 0.84
CA SER A 11 9.77 -14.33 -0.14
C SER A 11 8.31 -14.25 -0.58
N ASP A 12 7.54 -13.32 -0.02
CA ASP A 12 6.13 -13.13 -0.35
C ASP A 12 5.98 -12.72 -1.83
N PRO A 13 5.26 -13.48 -2.67
CA PRO A 13 5.04 -13.08 -4.06
C PRO A 13 4.24 -11.77 -4.15
N GLU A 14 3.40 -11.48 -3.16
CA GLU A 14 2.56 -10.27 -3.09
C GLU A 14 3.24 -9.13 -2.33
N ARG A 15 4.56 -9.21 -2.12
CA ARG A 15 5.28 -8.25 -1.27
C ARG A 15 5.11 -6.81 -1.71
N ARG A 16 5.12 -6.56 -3.02
CA ARG A 16 4.96 -5.22 -3.61
C ARG A 16 3.54 -4.70 -3.40
N HIS A 17 2.53 -5.53 -3.64
CA HIS A 17 1.13 -5.19 -3.38
C HIS A 17 0.91 -4.85 -1.89
N LYS A 18 1.50 -5.61 -0.97
CA LYS A 18 1.43 -5.33 0.46
C LYS A 18 2.14 -4.04 0.85
N ALA A 19 3.26 -3.72 0.19
CA ALA A 19 3.96 -2.46 0.41
C ALA A 19 3.12 -1.26 -0.03
N VAL A 20 2.54 -1.31 -1.23
CA VAL A 20 1.63 -0.28 -1.76
C VAL A 20 0.41 -0.12 -0.86
N ARG A 21 -0.21 -1.21 -0.39
CA ARG A 21 -1.31 -1.17 0.58
C ARG A 21 -0.95 -0.40 1.83
N ILE A 22 0.19 -0.72 2.45
CA ILE A 22 0.65 -0.06 3.68
C ILE A 22 0.89 1.43 3.44
N TYR A 23 1.38 1.82 2.26
CA TYR A 23 1.54 3.21 1.87
C TYR A 23 0.18 3.91 1.75
N LEU A 24 -0.76 3.34 0.99
CA LEU A 24 -2.12 3.88 0.85
C LEU A 24 -2.83 4.04 2.20
N GLU A 25 -2.79 3.02 3.05
CA GLU A 25 -3.35 3.10 4.41
C GLU A 25 -2.70 4.22 5.23
N SER A 26 -1.38 4.43 5.08
CA SER A 26 -0.64 5.46 5.82
C SER A 26 -0.99 6.86 5.33
N GLU A 27 -1.07 7.07 4.01
CA GLU A 27 -1.40 8.37 3.43
C GLU A 27 -2.86 8.75 3.68
N LEU A 28 -3.80 7.82 3.46
CA LEU A 28 -5.21 8.06 3.74
C LEU A 28 -5.47 8.30 5.24
N ALA A 29 -4.83 7.55 6.14
CA ALA A 29 -4.94 7.81 7.57
C ALA A 29 -4.27 9.15 7.98
N ARG A 30 -3.24 9.60 7.26
CA ARG A 30 -2.64 10.93 7.47
C ARG A 30 -3.61 12.04 7.06
N GLU A 31 -4.34 11.86 5.97
CA GLU A 31 -5.27 12.86 5.43
C GLU A 31 -6.60 12.90 6.19
N PHE A 32 -7.17 11.73 6.50
CA PHE A 32 -8.52 11.61 7.06
C PHE A 32 -8.54 11.24 8.55
N GLY A 33 -7.37 10.99 9.15
CA GLY A 33 -7.19 10.76 10.58
C GLY A 33 -6.81 9.31 10.93
N GLN A 34 -5.95 9.18 11.94
CA GLN A 34 -5.39 7.90 12.37
C GLN A 34 -6.42 6.92 12.94
N GLY A 35 -7.61 7.41 13.32
CA GLY A 35 -8.70 6.56 13.82
C GLY A 35 -9.22 5.53 12.80
N LEU A 36 -9.02 5.80 11.50
CA LEU A 36 -9.44 4.93 10.41
C LEU A 36 -8.70 3.59 10.37
N LEU A 37 -7.48 3.50 10.90
CA LEU A 37 -6.69 2.26 10.86
C LEU A 37 -7.33 1.10 11.63
N ASN A 38 -8.28 1.38 12.53
CA ASN A 38 -9.01 0.38 13.30
C ASN A 38 -10.41 0.08 12.73
N ASP A 39 -10.79 0.75 11.63
CA ASP A 39 -12.11 0.62 11.02
C ASP A 39 -12.12 -0.47 9.93
N PRO A 40 -12.93 -1.53 10.05
CA PRO A 40 -13.05 -2.56 9.02
C PRO A 40 -13.51 -2.03 7.66
N SER A 41 -14.31 -0.95 7.62
CA SER A 41 -14.78 -0.34 6.38
C SER A 41 -13.66 0.40 5.64
N PHE A 42 -12.69 0.95 6.40
CA PHE A 42 -11.50 1.56 5.83
C PHE A 42 -10.63 0.52 5.11
N ALA A 43 -10.42 -0.64 5.73
CA ALA A 43 -9.68 -1.73 5.10
C ALA A 43 -10.34 -2.19 3.78
N GLN A 44 -11.66 -2.33 3.76
CA GLN A 44 -12.41 -2.69 2.54
C GLN A 44 -12.31 -1.63 1.45
N MET A 45 -12.36 -0.35 1.81
CA MET A 45 -12.19 0.76 0.87
C MET A 45 -10.79 0.72 0.24
N VAL A 46 -9.74 0.51 1.05
CA VAL A 46 -8.37 0.39 0.54
C VAL A 46 -8.24 -0.81 -0.41
N ASP A 47 -8.84 -1.96 -0.05
CA ASP A 47 -8.84 -3.15 -0.92
C ASP A 47 -9.54 -2.85 -2.27
N ALA A 48 -10.67 -2.14 -2.25
CA ALA A 48 -11.39 -1.75 -3.47
C ALA A 48 -10.58 -0.78 -4.36
N VAL A 49 -9.96 0.24 -3.76
CA VAL A 49 -9.09 1.18 -4.48
C VAL A 49 -7.92 0.43 -5.10
N GLN A 50 -7.26 -0.43 -4.33
CA GLN A 50 -6.13 -1.20 -4.81
C GLN A 50 -6.52 -2.16 -5.96
N SER A 51 -7.66 -2.83 -5.85
CA SER A 51 -8.20 -3.69 -6.92
C SER A 51 -8.44 -2.88 -8.20
N GLN A 52 -9.07 -1.71 -8.09
CA GLN A 52 -9.35 -0.86 -9.25
C GLN A 52 -8.07 -0.32 -9.91
N MET A 53 -7.04 -0.01 -9.11
CA MET A 53 -5.72 0.38 -9.62
C MET A 53 -5.00 -0.77 -10.34
N GLN A 54 -5.27 -2.02 -9.98
CA GLN A 54 -4.68 -3.20 -10.63
C GLN A 54 -5.38 -3.58 -11.94
N GLU A 55 -6.65 -3.20 -12.11
CA GLU A 55 -7.41 -3.45 -13.35
C GLU A 55 -6.91 -2.60 -14.53
N ASP A 56 -6.34 -1.43 -14.24
CA ASP A 56 -5.71 -0.57 -15.25
C ASP A 56 -4.22 -0.90 -15.43
N ALA A 57 -3.81 -1.22 -16.66
CA ALA A 57 -2.45 -1.70 -16.94
C ALA A 57 -1.35 -0.65 -16.66
N GLU A 58 -1.64 0.63 -16.90
CA GLU A 58 -0.69 1.71 -16.63
C GLU A 58 -0.50 1.90 -15.13
N THR A 59 -1.62 1.93 -14.39
CA THR A 59 -1.63 2.08 -12.94
C THR A 59 -1.01 0.86 -12.25
N ALA A 60 -1.30 -0.36 -12.72
CA ALA A 60 -0.67 -1.58 -12.21
C ALA A 60 0.86 -1.54 -12.38
N ALA A 61 1.36 -1.11 -13.55
CA ALA A 61 2.79 -0.96 -13.78
C ALA A 61 3.41 0.13 -12.90
N ALA A 62 2.68 1.20 -12.59
CA ALA A 62 3.12 2.23 -11.66
C ALA A 62 3.17 1.70 -10.21
N MET A 63 2.17 0.91 -9.78
CA MET A 63 2.15 0.27 -8.46
C MET A 63 3.34 -0.65 -8.25
N GLU A 64 3.75 -1.41 -9.26
CA GLU A 64 4.94 -2.26 -9.21
C GLU A 64 6.21 -1.46 -8.90
N LYS A 65 6.39 -0.32 -9.59
CA LYS A 65 7.52 0.59 -9.35
C LYS A 65 7.48 1.22 -7.95
N VAL A 66 6.30 1.64 -7.51
CA VAL A 66 6.11 2.19 -6.16
C VAL A 66 6.41 1.13 -5.09
N GLY A 67 5.95 -0.10 -5.30
CA GLY A 67 6.24 -1.24 -4.44
C GLY A 67 7.75 -1.46 -4.27
N ASP A 68 8.50 -1.42 -5.36
CA ASP A 68 9.98 -1.50 -5.32
C ASP A 68 10.61 -0.37 -4.52
N LEU A 69 10.20 0.86 -4.76
CA LEU A 69 10.70 2.04 -4.06
C LEU A 69 10.46 1.93 -2.55
N LEU A 70 9.23 1.58 -2.14
CA LEU A 70 8.86 1.37 -0.74
C LEU A 70 9.70 0.27 -0.08
N LEU A 71 9.92 -0.85 -0.78
CA LEU A 71 10.71 -1.97 -0.26
C LEU A 71 12.21 -1.67 -0.21
N SER A 72 12.70 -0.74 -1.04
CA SER A 72 14.08 -0.23 -1.01
C SER A 72 14.36 0.75 0.14
N GLY A 73 13.31 1.24 0.81
CA GLY A 73 13.42 2.24 1.87
C GLY A 73 13.36 3.69 1.38
N SER A 74 13.02 3.90 0.11
CA SER A 74 12.83 5.21 -0.52
C SER A 74 11.34 5.42 -0.81
N PRO A 75 10.52 5.83 0.17
CA PRO A 75 9.12 6.11 -0.12
C PRO A 75 9.00 7.23 -1.16
N PRO A 76 8.02 7.17 -2.07
CA PRO A 76 7.77 8.25 -3.00
C PRO A 76 7.42 9.53 -2.23
N SER A 77 8.04 10.64 -2.66
CA SER A 77 7.88 11.99 -2.10
C SER A 77 6.50 12.59 -2.37
#